data_AF-A0A355UCP6-F1
#
_entry.id   AF-A0A355UCP6-F1
#
_cell.length_a   1.000
_cell.length_b   1.000
_cell.length_c   1.000
_cell.angle_alpha   90.00
_cell.angle_beta   90.00
_cell.angle_gamma   90.00
#
_symmetry.space_group_name_H-M   'P 1'
#
loop_
_entity.id
_entity.type
_entity.pdbx_description
1 polymer ?
#
loop_
_entity_poly.entity_id
_entity_poly.type
_entity_poly.pdbx_seq_one_letter_code
_entity_poly.pdbx_strand_id
1 'polypeptide(L)'
;CAMVKNVGEPGGGPFWIENNGVRSLQIVEKAQVDLLNETQKEIFSKATHFNPVDIVCGVRDYKGDNFNLIDYVDKTTGFISTKSKDGELIKAQELPGLWNGAMADWITIFVEVPLETFTPVKTINDLLREEHQEK
;
A
#
# COMPACT_ATOMS: atom_id res chain seq x y z
N CYS A 1 8.58 -6.65 0.29
CA CYS A 1 7.84 -5.75 -0.62
C CYS A 1 8.82 -4.79 -1.27
N ALA A 2 8.76 -4.64 -2.58
CA ALA A 2 9.60 -3.69 -3.30
C ALA A 2 9.22 -2.25 -2.95
N MET A 3 10.17 -1.33 -3.00
CA MET A 3 9.97 0.10 -2.80
C MET A 3 10.72 0.85 -3.89
N VAL A 4 10.09 1.83 -4.51
CA VAL A 4 10.72 2.71 -5.50
C VAL A 4 10.70 4.14 -4.98
N LYS A 5 11.68 4.95 -5.40
CA LYS A 5 11.74 6.37 -5.03
C LYS A 5 10.48 7.09 -5.51
N ASN A 6 9.90 7.89 -4.63
CA ASN A 6 8.70 8.65 -4.94
C ASN A 6 9.04 9.84 -5.85
N VAL A 7 8.45 9.85 -7.06
CA VAL A 7 8.57 10.92 -8.05
C VAL A 7 7.28 11.75 -8.18
N GLY A 8 6.43 11.72 -7.14
CA GLY A 8 5.13 12.40 -7.11
C GLY A 8 3.94 11.48 -7.42
N GLU A 9 4.18 10.18 -7.52
CA GLU A 9 3.13 9.21 -7.80
C GLU A 9 2.29 8.93 -6.54
N PRO A 10 0.94 8.89 -6.64
CA PRO A 10 0.11 8.44 -5.54
C PRO A 10 0.29 6.92 -5.34
N GLY A 11 0.43 6.52 -4.08
CA GLY A 11 0.59 5.11 -3.67
C GLY A 11 0.83 4.99 -2.16
N GLY A 12 0.79 3.75 -1.67
CA GLY A 12 1.13 3.42 -0.28
C GLY A 12 2.65 3.46 -0.07
N GLY A 13 3.08 4.00 1.08
CA GLY A 13 4.50 4.11 1.44
C GLY A 13 4.93 3.12 2.54
N PRO A 14 6.24 2.92 2.75
CA PRO A 14 6.75 2.11 3.85
C PRO A 14 6.72 2.90 5.16
N PHE A 15 5.97 2.43 6.16
CA PHE A 15 5.91 3.06 7.47
C PHE A 15 5.98 2.06 8.63
N TRP A 16 6.36 2.57 9.79
CA TRP A 16 6.17 1.88 11.07
C TRP A 16 4.76 2.14 11.57
N ILE A 17 4.06 1.07 11.90
CA ILE A 17 2.79 1.12 12.63
C ILE A 17 3.04 0.61 14.04
N GLU A 18 2.49 1.31 15.03
CA GLU A 18 2.49 0.88 16.42
C GLU A 18 1.05 0.57 16.85
N ASN A 19 0.81 -0.68 17.24
CA ASN A 19 -0.48 -1.14 17.75
C ASN A 19 -0.28 -1.88 19.07
N ASN A 20 -0.89 -1.39 20.16
CA ASN A 20 -0.79 -1.99 21.49
C ASN A 20 0.65 -2.29 21.95
N GLY A 21 1.60 -1.40 21.62
CA GLY A 21 3.02 -1.55 21.95
C GLY A 21 3.82 -2.49 21.02
N VAL A 22 3.18 -3.09 20.02
CA VAL A 22 3.85 -3.87 18.97
C VAL A 22 4.10 -2.97 17.77
N ARG A 23 5.33 -2.99 17.25
CA ARG A 23 5.71 -2.28 16.03
C ARG A 23 5.88 -3.24 14.86
N SER A 24 5.23 -2.95 13.73
CA SER A 24 5.44 -3.67 12.49
C SER A 24 5.65 -2.72 11.31
N LEU A 25 6.35 -3.21 10.28
CA LEU A 25 6.55 -2.51 9.02
C LEU A 25 5.37 -2.81 8.10
N GLN A 26 4.68 -1.77 7.64
CA GLN A 26 3.50 -1.90 6.79
C GLN A 26 3.51 -0.90 5.63
N ILE A 27 2.75 -1.23 4.59
CA ILE A 27 2.45 -0.31 3.50
C ILE A 27 1.23 0.50 3.93
N VAL A 28 1.40 1.82 4.05
CA VAL A 28 0.32 2.71 4.53
C VAL A 28 -0.05 3.68 3.43
N GLU A 29 -1.35 3.73 3.14
CA GLU A 29 -1.92 4.67 2.19
C GLU A 29 -2.37 5.96 2.88
N LYS A 30 -2.49 7.05 2.12
CA LYS A 30 -2.94 8.35 2.63
C LYS A 30 -4.28 8.27 3.40
N ALA A 31 -5.17 7.37 2.98
CA ALA A 31 -6.48 7.18 3.63
C ALA A 31 -6.38 6.65 5.08
N GLN A 32 -5.26 6.04 5.45
CA GLN A 32 -5.01 5.48 6.78
C GLN A 32 -4.23 6.43 7.70
N VAL A 33 -3.82 7.60 7.21
CA VAL A 33 -3.03 8.58 7.97
C VAL A 33 -3.95 9.66 8.53
N ASP A 34 -3.84 9.92 9.84
CA ASP A 34 -4.52 11.06 10.45
C ASP A 34 -3.77 12.35 10.13
N LEU A 35 -4.21 13.04 9.07
CA LEU A 35 -3.61 14.30 8.63
C LEU A 35 -3.93 15.50 9.55
N LEU A 36 -4.79 15.33 10.56
CA LEU A 36 -4.99 16.33 11.61
C LEU A 36 -3.94 16.20 12.72
N ASN A 37 -3.27 15.05 12.81
CA ASN A 37 -2.12 14.85 13.68
C ASN A 37 -0.85 15.35 12.98
N GLU A 38 -0.31 16.48 13.46
CA GLU A 38 0.87 17.10 12.86
C GLU A 38 2.10 16.18 12.83
N THR A 39 2.27 15.30 13.81
CA THR A 39 3.38 14.32 13.81
C THR A 39 3.23 13.29 12.69
N GLN A 40 2.03 12.71 12.52
CA GLN A 40 1.81 11.75 11.43
C GLN A 40 1.93 12.41 10.06
N LYS A 41 1.37 13.61 9.91
CA LYS A 41 1.48 14.43 8.70
C LYS A 41 2.93 14.74 8.36
N GLU A 42 3.76 15.11 9.35
CA GLU A 42 5.18 15.35 9.14
C GLU A 42 5.91 14.08 8.66
N ILE A 43 5.68 12.93 9.32
CA ILE A 43 6.25 11.63 8.93
C ILE A 43 5.85 11.28 7.49
N PHE A 44 4.55 11.38 7.17
CA PHE A 44 4.03 11.10 5.84
C PHE A 44 4.65 12.00 4.77
N SER A 45 4.81 13.30 5.05
CA SER A 45 5.39 14.27 4.11
C SER A 45 6.87 14.02 3.81
N LYS A 46 7.59 13.32 4.68
CA LYS A 46 9.01 12.98 4.53
C LYS A 46 9.23 11.63 3.86
N ALA A 47 8.17 10.90 3.51
CA ALA A 47 8.29 9.60 2.86
C ALA A 47 8.99 9.74 1.49
N THR A 48 10.10 9.04 1.34
CA THR A 48 10.94 9.09 0.13
C THR A 48 10.59 8.00 -0.88
N HIS A 49 9.80 7.01 -0.48
CA HIS A 49 9.51 5.81 -1.26
C HIS A 49 8.02 5.48 -1.25
N PHE A 50 7.59 4.74 -2.27
CA PHE A 50 6.27 4.11 -2.32
C PHE A 50 6.39 2.68 -2.85
N ASN A 51 5.37 1.86 -2.59
CA ASN A 51 5.29 0.50 -3.07
C ASN A 51 4.70 0.47 -4.49
N PRO A 52 5.39 -0.12 -5.48
CA PRO A 52 4.88 -0.28 -6.85
C PRO A 52 3.86 -1.42 -7.00
N VAL A 53 3.31 -1.94 -5.89
CA VAL A 53 2.48 -3.16 -5.84
C VAL A 53 3.24 -4.44 -6.24
N ASP A 54 4.58 -4.38 -6.21
CA ASP A 54 5.43 -5.57 -6.34
C ASP A 54 5.73 -6.17 -4.95
N ILE A 55 5.14 -7.32 -4.70
CA ILE A 55 5.13 -8.02 -3.41
C ILE A 55 5.36 -9.51 -3.64
N VAL A 56 6.39 -10.04 -2.98
CA VAL A 56 6.63 -11.47 -2.87
C VAL A 56 6.21 -11.91 -1.46
N CYS A 57 5.29 -12.88 -1.38
CA CYS A 57 4.76 -13.41 -0.12
C CYS A 57 5.22 -14.85 0.11
N GLY A 58 5.81 -15.10 1.28
CA GLY A 58 5.95 -16.45 1.81
C GLY A 58 4.61 -16.90 2.39
N VAL A 59 3.93 -17.84 1.73
CA VAL A 59 2.58 -18.29 2.12
C VAL A 59 2.57 -19.58 2.94
N ARG A 60 3.75 -20.05 3.37
CA ARG A 60 3.93 -21.26 4.16
C ARG A 60 4.71 -20.98 5.42
N ASP A 61 4.35 -21.67 6.49
CA ASP A 61 5.05 -21.59 7.76
C ASP A 61 6.37 -22.37 7.75
N TYR A 62 7.07 -22.35 8.89
CA TYR A 62 8.36 -23.04 9.04
C TYR A 62 8.26 -24.58 8.99
N LYS A 63 7.05 -25.14 9.03
CA LYS A 63 6.76 -26.58 8.89
C LYS A 63 6.33 -26.95 7.46
N GLY A 64 6.08 -25.96 6.61
CA GLY A 64 5.63 -26.12 5.23
C GLY A 64 4.12 -26.10 5.06
N ASP A 65 3.37 -25.87 6.13
CA ASP A 65 1.91 -25.74 6.13
C ASP A 65 1.50 -24.36 5.59
N ASN A 66 0.39 -24.27 4.87
CA ASN A 66 -0.08 -23.00 4.33
C ASN A 66 -0.63 -22.11 5.44
N PHE A 67 -0.29 -20.82 5.41
CA PHE A 67 -0.96 -19.83 6.23
C PHE A 67 -2.40 -19.60 5.73
N ASN A 68 -3.33 -19.46 6.68
CA ASN A 68 -4.63 -18.88 6.38
C ASN A 68 -4.53 -17.34 6.47
N LEU A 69 -4.39 -16.67 5.33
CA LEU A 69 -4.16 -15.22 5.27
C LEU A 69 -5.29 -14.39 5.90
N ILE A 70 -6.50 -14.94 6.00
CA ILE A 70 -7.66 -14.26 6.62
C ILE A 70 -7.43 -14.02 8.11
N ASP A 71 -6.62 -14.85 8.77
CA ASP A 71 -6.34 -14.73 10.20
C ASP A 71 -5.43 -13.54 10.53
N TYR A 72 -4.78 -12.95 9.52
CA TYR A 72 -3.85 -11.82 9.66
C TYR A 72 -4.47 -10.48 9.20
N VAL A 73 -5.79 -10.46 9.01
CA VAL A 73 -6.51 -9.27 8.58
C VAL A 73 -6.88 -8.40 9.77
N ASP A 74 -6.34 -7.18 9.82
CA ASP A 74 -6.82 -6.16 10.76
C ASP A 74 -8.13 -5.56 10.25
N LYS A 75 -9.25 -6.08 10.78
CA LYS A 75 -10.60 -5.65 10.42
C LYS A 75 -10.91 -4.19 10.80
N THR A 76 -10.09 -3.55 11.64
CA THR A 76 -10.29 -2.16 12.05
C THR A 76 -9.76 -1.16 11.02
N THR A 77 -8.95 -1.61 10.06
CA THR A 77 -8.32 -0.75 9.04
C THR A 77 -9.20 -0.44 7.82
N GLY A 78 -10.43 -0.99 7.79
CA GLY A 78 -11.40 -0.64 6.75
C GLY A 78 -11.77 0.84 6.82
N PHE A 79 -11.95 1.47 5.66
CA PHE A 79 -12.24 2.90 5.56
C PHE A 79 -13.43 3.19 4.66
N ILE A 80 -14.01 4.38 4.82
CA ILE A 80 -15.10 4.86 3.95
C ILE A 80 -14.51 5.76 2.87
N SER A 81 -14.66 5.37 1.61
CA SER A 81 -14.31 6.19 0.46
C SER A 81 -15.55 6.84 -0.16
N THR A 82 -15.35 7.98 -0.83
CA THR A 82 -16.40 8.60 -1.64
C THR A 82 -16.16 8.21 -3.09
N LYS A 83 -17.15 7.61 -3.74
CA LYS A 83 -17.10 7.22 -5.15
C LYS A 83 -18.25 7.88 -5.92
N SER A 84 -18.09 8.01 -7.23
CA SER A 84 -19.19 8.38 -8.12
C SER A 84 -19.69 7.12 -8.81
N LYS A 85 -21.00 6.89 -8.78
CA LYS A 85 -21.65 5.82 -9.54
C LYS A 85 -22.85 6.42 -10.25
N ASP A 86 -22.89 6.29 -11.57
CA ASP A 86 -23.98 6.81 -12.42
C ASP A 86 -24.26 8.32 -12.22
N GLY A 87 -23.22 9.09 -11.88
CA GLY A 87 -23.32 10.53 -11.62
C GLY A 87 -23.70 10.90 -10.18
N GLU A 88 -24.01 9.92 -9.33
CA GLU A 88 -24.32 10.13 -7.92
C GLU A 88 -23.11 9.85 -7.02
N LEU A 89 -22.92 10.69 -6.00
CA LEU A 89 -21.92 10.47 -4.98
C LEU A 89 -22.41 9.42 -3.98
N ILE A 90 -21.64 8.35 -3.83
CA ILE A 90 -21.89 7.27 -2.88
C ILE A 90 -20.75 7.17 -1.87
N LYS A 91 -21.09 6.72 -0.68
CA LYS A 91 -20.10 6.27 0.32
C LYS A 91 -19.93 4.76 0.17
N ALA A 92 -18.70 4.30 -0.03
CA ALA A 92 -18.36 2.89 -0.12
C ALA A 92 -17.51 2.50 1.09
N GLN A 93 -17.84 1.38 1.73
CA GLN A 93 -16.96 0.78 2.73
C GLN A 93 -15.94 -0.10 2.00
N GLU A 94 -14.68 0.26 2.12
CA GLU A 94 -13.56 -0.55 1.63
C GLU A 94 -13.06 -1.40 2.80
N LEU A 95 -13.16 -2.72 2.61
CA LEU A 95 -12.57 -3.68 3.54
C LEU A 95 -11.05 -3.64 3.42
N PRO A 96 -10.32 -4.04 4.47
CA PRO A 96 -8.87 -4.17 4.43
C PRO A 96 -8.42 -4.95 3.19
N GLY A 97 -7.61 -4.32 2.35
CA GLY A 97 -6.97 -4.97 1.21
C GLY A 97 -5.67 -5.65 1.63
N LEU A 98 -5.00 -6.27 0.66
CA LEU A 98 -3.85 -7.14 0.90
C LEU A 98 -2.73 -6.44 1.69
N TRP A 99 -2.34 -5.24 1.27
CA TRP A 99 -1.24 -4.47 1.88
C TRP A 99 -1.71 -3.31 2.75
N ASN A 100 -2.96 -2.86 2.63
CA ASN A 100 -3.52 -1.75 3.41
C ASN A 100 -4.43 -2.25 4.54
N GLY A 101 -4.02 -3.33 5.20
CA GLY A 101 -4.67 -3.85 6.41
C GLY A 101 -4.58 -5.36 6.62
N ALA A 102 -4.50 -6.15 5.55
CA ALA A 102 -4.30 -7.60 5.67
C ALA A 102 -2.85 -8.01 5.95
N MET A 103 -1.93 -7.04 6.02
CA MET A 103 -0.51 -7.24 6.34
C MET A 103 -0.11 -6.85 7.76
N ALA A 104 -1.08 -6.59 8.64
CA ALA A 104 -0.83 -6.01 9.96
C ALA A 104 0.20 -6.79 10.80
N ASP A 105 0.09 -8.13 10.72
CA ASP A 105 0.90 -9.09 11.48
C ASP A 105 1.97 -9.79 10.62
N TRP A 106 2.28 -9.26 9.43
CA TRP A 106 3.29 -9.86 8.56
C TRP A 106 4.70 -9.53 9.04
N ILE A 107 5.62 -10.48 8.83
CA ILE A 107 7.06 -10.23 8.89
C ILE A 107 7.46 -9.56 7.58
N THR A 108 7.48 -8.23 7.59
CA THR A 108 7.71 -7.43 6.39
C THR A 108 9.16 -6.98 6.26
N ILE A 109 9.72 -7.14 5.06
CA ILE A 109 11.00 -6.56 4.66
C ILE A 109 10.75 -5.66 3.46
N PHE A 110 11.24 -4.42 3.53
CA PHE A 110 11.23 -3.49 2.42
C PHE A 110 12.58 -3.49 1.71
N VAL A 111 12.53 -3.54 0.38
CA VAL A 111 13.71 -3.58 -0.48
C VAL A 111 13.57 -2.47 -1.50
N GLU A 112 14.51 -1.52 -1.52
CA GLU A 112 14.59 -0.53 -2.61
C GLU A 112 14.93 -1.25 -3.92
N VAL A 113 14.15 -0.98 -4.97
CA VAL A 113 14.37 -1.49 -6.32
C VAL A 113 14.47 -0.33 -7.32
N PRO A 114 15.10 -0.52 -8.48
CA PRO A 114 15.20 0.52 -9.50
C PRO A 114 13.82 1.05 -9.94
N LEU A 115 13.69 2.37 -10.13
CA LEU A 115 12.42 3.00 -10.53
C LEU A 115 11.90 2.46 -11.86
N GLU A 116 12.79 2.08 -12.79
CA GLU A 116 12.47 1.48 -14.09
C GLU A 116 11.69 0.16 -14.01
N THR A 117 11.70 -0.51 -12.84
CA THR A 117 10.86 -1.71 -12.60
C THR A 117 9.38 -1.36 -12.41
N PHE A 118 9.05 -0.08 -12.29
CA PHE A 118 7.69 0.42 -12.10
C PHE A 118 7.22 1.27 -13.28
N THR A 119 6.29 0.72 -14.06
CA THR A 119 5.75 1.37 -15.27
C THR A 119 4.21 1.34 -15.21
N PRO A 120 3.58 2.20 -14.37
CA PRO A 120 2.14 2.15 -14.14
C PRO A 120 1.35 2.77 -15.29
N VAL A 121 0.14 2.25 -15.51
CA VAL A 121 -0.88 2.85 -16.38
C VAL A 121 -2.08 3.24 -15.52
N LYS A 122 -2.24 4.53 -15.23
CA LYS A 122 -3.35 5.07 -14.43
C LYS A 122 -4.41 5.76 -15.28
N THR A 123 -3.99 6.31 -16.42
CA THR A 123 -4.82 6.99 -17.42
C THR A 123 -4.50 6.44 -18.80
N ILE A 124 -5.40 6.66 -19.77
CA ILE A 124 -5.18 6.25 -21.17
C ILE A 124 -3.90 6.88 -21.73
N ASN A 125 -3.58 8.12 -21.34
CA ASN A 125 -2.38 8.81 -21.81
C ASN A 125 -1.08 8.19 -21.26
N ASP A 126 -1.13 7.42 -20.17
CA ASP A 126 0.07 6.73 -19.69
C ASP A 126 0.53 5.67 -20.69
N LEU A 127 -0.38 5.09 -21.48
CA LEU A 127 -0.01 4.17 -22.56
C LEU A 127 0.85 4.82 -23.64
N LEU A 128 0.83 6.15 -23.78
CA LEU A 128 1.62 6.89 -24.77
C LEU A 128 3.09 7.07 -24.36
N ARG A 129 3.47 6.70 -23.13
CA ARG A 129 4.87 6.75 -22.68
C ARG A 129 5.69 5.73 -23.46
N GLU A 130 6.97 6.05 -23.71
CA GLU A 130 7.85 5.25 -24.57
C GLU A 130 7.97 3.79 -24.11
N GLU A 131 7.91 3.53 -22.81
CA GLU A 131 8.00 2.20 -22.22
C GLU A 131 6.82 1.29 -22.56
N HIS A 132 5.70 1.86 -23.03
CA HIS A 132 4.47 1.15 -23.42
C HIS A 132 4.24 1.11 -24.93
N GLN A 133 5.12 1.74 -25.72
CA GLN A 133 5.02 1.75 -27.18
C GLN A 133 5.73 0.54 -27.81
N GLU A 134 5.25 0.11 -28.98
CA GLU A 134 5.98 -0.86 -29.80
C GLU A 134 7.31 -0.25 -30.27
N LYS A 135 8.37 -1.08 -30.25
CA LYS A 135 9.70 -0.69 -30.72
C LYS A 135 9.88 -0.93 -32.20
#